data_AF-A0A645BZT6-F1
#
_entry.id   AF-A0A645BZT6-F1
#
_cell.length_a   1.000
_cell.length_b   1.000
_cell.length_c   1.000
_cell.angle_alpha   90.00
_cell.angle_beta   90.00
_cell.angle_gamma   90.00
#
_symmetry.space_group_name_H-M   'P 1'
#
loop_
_entity.id
_entity.type
_entity.pdbx_description
1 polymer ?
#
loop_
_entity_poly.entity_id
_entity_poly.type
_entity_poly.pdbx_seq_one_letter_code
_entity_poly.pdbx_strand_id
1 'polypeptide(L)' 'MGIAADEIVADLNENGGSLHFSYNLDINSSLFSKNTVNITVREAQ' A
#
# COMPACT_ATOMS: atom_id res chain seq x y z
N MET A 1 16.94 5.34 6.15
CA MET A 1 15.49 5.18 5.98
C MET A 1 15.26 3.91 5.19
N GLY A 2 14.66 2.90 5.83
CA GLY A 2 14.36 1.60 5.20
C GLY A 2 12.86 1.46 4.96
N ILE A 3 12.48 0.86 3.83
CA ILE A 3 11.11 0.48 3.53
C ILE A 3 11.09 -1.02 3.34
N ALA A 4 10.32 -1.73 4.16
CA ALA A 4 10.09 -3.16 4.00
C ALA A 4 8.61 -3.39 3.68
N ALA A 5 8.33 -3.95 2.50
CA ALA A 5 6.98 -4.38 2.14
C ALA A 5 6.54 -5.55 3.04
N ASP A 6 5.27 -5.58 3.40
CA ASP A 6 4.67 -6.63 4.24
C ASP A 6 3.61 -7.41 3.43
N GLU A 7 2.60 -6.70 2.92
CA GLU A 7 1.50 -7.30 2.16
C GLU A 7 1.17 -6.46 0.92
N ILE A 8 0.88 -7.12 -0.20
CA ILE A 8 0.37 -6.49 -1.42
C ILE A 8 -0.76 -7.38 -1.97
N VAL A 9 -1.96 -6.82 -2.06
CA VAL A 9 -3.15 -7.46 -2.65
C VAL A 9 -3.71 -6.52 -3.72
N ALA A 10 -3.80 -7.02 -4.95
CA ALA A 10 -4.33 -6.26 -6.07
C ALA A 10 -5.50 -7.03 -6.68
N ASP A 11 -6.66 -6.39 -6.75
CA ASP A 11 -7.84 -6.85 -7.47
C ASP A 11 -8.22 -5.75 -8.46
N LEU A 12 -7.71 -5.84 -9.68
CA LEU A 12 -7.86 -4.83 -10.72
C LEU A 12 -8.35 -5.50 -12.01
N ASN A 13 -9.34 -4.87 -12.64
CA ASN A 13 -9.87 -5.25 -13.94
C ASN A 13 -10.15 -4.01 -14.80
N GLU A 14 -10.72 -4.24 -15.98
CA GLU A 14 -11.06 -3.20 -16.97
C GLU A 14 -12.03 -2.13 -16.45
N ASN A 15 -12.84 -2.44 -15.44
CA ASN A 15 -13.81 -1.52 -14.82
C ASN A 15 -13.25 -0.84 -13.55
N GLY A 16 -11.95 -1.03 -13.24
CA GLY A 16 -11.31 -0.54 -12.03
C GLY A 16 -11.05 -1.62 -11.00
N GLY A 17 -11.08 -1.27 -9.71
CA GLY A 17 -10.86 -2.23 -8.62
C GLY A 17 -10.15 -1.63 -7.40
N SER A 18 -9.41 -2.46 -6.67
CA SER A 18 -8.73 -2.08 -5.44
C SER A 18 -7.28 -2.57 -5.38
N LEU A 19 -6.42 -1.75 -4.78
CA LEU A 19 -5.05 -2.11 -4.43
C LEU A 19 -4.86 -1.83 -2.94
N HIS A 20 -4.49 -2.86 -2.21
CA HIS A 20 -4.12 -2.80 -0.81
C HIS A 20 -2.65 -3.14 -0.69
N PHE A 21 -1.89 -2.30 0.01
CA PHE A 21 -0.55 -2.70 0.42
C PHE A 21 -0.17 -2.11 1.77
N SER A 22 0.71 -2.80 2.48
CA SER A 22 1.29 -2.30 3.71
C SER A 22 2.81 -2.39 3.69
N TYR A 23 3.44 -1.40 4.33
CA TYR A 23 4.88 -1.34 4.45
C TYR A 23 5.29 -0.83 5.83
N ASN A 24 6.42 -1.33 6.30
CA ASN A 24 7.09 -0.84 7.49
C ASN A 24 8.12 0.21 7.07
N LEU A 25 8.03 1.39 7.69
CA LEU A 25 8.96 2.49 7.52
C LEU A 25 9.86 2.59 8.75
N ASP A 26 11.16 2.39 8.55
CA ASP A 26 12.19 2.60 9.56
C ASP A 26 12.79 4.01 9.37
N ILE A 27 12.35 4.93 10.23
CA ILE A 27 12.94 6.26 10.40
C ILE A 27 13.76 6.24 11.70
N ASN A 28 14.98 5.71 11.61
CA ASN A 28 16.00 5.73 12.66
C ASN A 28 15.63 4.97 13.94
N SER A 29 15.98 3.69 14.00
CA SER A 29 16.33 2.88 15.20
C SER A 29 15.31 2.68 16.33
N SER A 30 14.23 3.46 16.44
CA SER A 30 13.26 3.33 17.54
C SER A 30 11.78 3.43 17.14
N LEU A 31 11.48 3.97 15.96
CA LEU A 31 10.10 4.13 15.47
C LEU A 31 9.91 3.31 14.20
N PHE A 32 9.37 2.11 14.37
CA PHE A 32 8.77 1.33 13.29
C PHE A 32 7.36 1.84 13.06
N SER A 33 7.13 2.50 11.93
CA SER A 33 5.78 2.92 11.51
C SER A 33 5.25 1.93 10.48
N LYS A 34 4.15 1.24 10.82
CA LYS A 34 3.40 0.42 9.86
C LYS A 34 2.40 1.32 9.14
N ASN A 35 2.55 1.41 7.82
CA ASN A 35 1.68 2.20 6.97
C ASN A 35 0.86 1.25 6.11
N THR A 36 -0.46 1.46 6.10
CA THR A 36 -1.39 0.71 5.27
C THR A 36 -2.02 1.67 4.27
N VAL A 37 -1.91 1.35 2.99
CA VAL A 37 -2.42 2.15 1.89
C VAL A 37 -3.52 1.38 1.18
N ASN A 38 -4.66 2.06 1.01
CA ASN A 38 -5.82 1.54 0.29
C ASN A 38 -6.09 2.46 -0.90
N ILE A 39 -6.04 1.90 -2.10
CA ILE A 39 -6.32 2.62 -3.34
C ILE A 39 -7.56 2.01 -3.99
N THR A 40 -8.50 2.86 -4.38
CA THR A 40 -9.67 2.48 -5.17
C THR A 40 -9.53 3.10 -6.56
N VAL A 41 -9.53 2.26 -7.57
CA VAL A 41 -9.47 2.67 -8.98
C VAL A 41 -10.88 2.60 -9.55
N ARG A 42 -11.29 3.64 -10.27
CA ARG A 42 -12.58 3.73 -10.96
C ARG A 42 -12.33 4.28 -12.35
N GLU A 43 -13.23 3.98 -13.29
CA GLU A 43 -13.20 4.57 -14.62
C GLU A 43 -13.17 6.10 -14.55
N ALA A 44 -12.35 6.71 -15.42
CA ALA A 44 -12.35 8.16 -15.60
C ALA A 44 -13.54 8.55 -16.47
N GLN A 45 -14.37 9.48 -15.97
CA GLN A 45 -15.50 10.06 -16.71
C GLN A 45 -15.05 11.12 -17.71
#